data_AF-A0A7K0W9J4-F1
#
_entry.id   AF-A0A7K0W9J4-F1
#
_cell.length_a   1.000
_cell.length_b   1.000
_cell.length_c   1.000
_cell.angle_alpha   90.00
_cell.angle_beta   90.00
_cell.angle_gamma   90.00
#
_symmetry.space_group_name_H-M   'P 1'
#
loop_
_entity.id
_entity.type
_entity.pdbx_description
1 polymer ?
#
loop_
_entity_poly.entity_id
_entity_poly.type
_entity_poly.pdbx_seq_one_letter_code
_entity_poly.pdbx_strand_id
1 'polypeptide(L)'
;MKKYSLHPLTWWLWSFAIAISVARVNTPLFAIIAVGVVGMVVLSQREDAPWGKSFNWTLKVALWILSIRTIIGISIGVPIPGTTLFTLPRIPLPDWMPGIRIGGAVTLERFSSALSEGVIICAIIVIFGAAASLTSPHRLLRVLPIAMYEFGVAVVIATSVLPQLVTSVARIRQAQRLRGQNLRGFASYRRLAIPLLEESLARSLDLAAAMDSRGYGVNRTRTRYRPIQWTVSDTAIVLSGIVMVGLS
;
A
#
# COMPACT_ATOMS: atom_id res chain seq x y z
N MET A 1 10.89 5.93 -26.33
CA MET A 1 9.48 5.49 -26.50
C MET A 1 8.59 6.43 -25.69
N LYS A 2 7.62 7.09 -26.31
CA LYS A 2 6.67 7.99 -25.62
C LYS A 2 5.84 7.14 -24.65
N LYS A 3 6.08 7.24 -23.34
CA LYS A 3 5.22 6.58 -22.34
C LYS A 3 3.88 7.30 -22.32
N TYR A 4 2.82 6.63 -22.75
CA TYR A 4 1.46 7.15 -22.61
C TYR A 4 1.16 7.30 -21.12
N SER A 5 0.79 8.51 -20.68
CA SER A 5 0.38 8.74 -19.31
C SER A 5 -1.01 8.14 -19.10
N LEU A 6 -1.06 6.87 -18.70
CA LEU A 6 -2.30 6.20 -18.34
C LEU A 6 -2.96 6.88 -17.14
N HIS A 7 -4.28 6.73 -17.07
CA HIS A 7 -5.05 7.20 -15.93
C HIS A 7 -4.63 6.43 -14.66
N PRO A 8 -4.40 7.10 -13.51
CA PRO A 8 -3.95 6.46 -12.27
C PRO A 8 -4.83 5.29 -11.81
N LEU A 9 -6.15 5.41 -12.00
CA LEU A 9 -7.11 4.37 -11.61
C LEU A 9 -7.01 3.11 -12.47
N THR A 10 -6.44 3.18 -13.68
CA THR A 10 -6.31 2.04 -14.59
C THR A 10 -5.52 0.91 -13.93
N TRP A 11 -4.38 1.23 -13.31
CA TRP A 11 -3.55 0.23 -12.63
C TRP A 11 -4.23 -0.35 -11.40
N TRP A 12 -4.99 0.47 -10.67
CA TRP A 12 -5.74 0.01 -9.50
C TRP A 12 -6.89 -0.92 -9.86
N LEU A 13 -7.71 -0.55 -10.86
CA LEU A 13 -8.82 -1.36 -11.34
C LEU A 13 -8.31 -2.68 -11.93
N TRP A 14 -7.24 -2.63 -12.72
CA TRP A 14 -6.62 -3.81 -13.31
C TRP A 14 -6.03 -4.74 -12.23
N SER A 15 -5.26 -4.21 -11.28
CA SER A 15 -4.74 -5.01 -10.16
C SER A 15 -5.86 -5.60 -9.29
N PHE A 16 -6.95 -4.87 -9.08
CA PHE A 16 -8.10 -5.39 -8.33
C PHE A 16 -8.77 -6.55 -9.08
N ALA A 17 -8.94 -6.44 -10.39
CA ALA A 17 -9.47 -7.51 -11.23
C ALA A 17 -8.57 -8.77 -11.19
N ILE A 18 -7.25 -8.61 -11.32
CA ILE A 18 -6.32 -9.74 -11.20
C ILE A 18 -6.36 -10.35 -9.80
N ALA A 19 -6.39 -9.54 -8.74
CA ALA A 19 -6.47 -10.03 -7.37
C ALA A 19 -7.75 -10.85 -7.12
N ILE A 20 -8.90 -10.39 -7.64
CA ILE A 20 -10.16 -11.15 -7.62
C ILE A 20 -10.00 -12.48 -8.36
N SER A 21 -9.41 -12.45 -9.56
CA SER A 21 -9.20 -13.66 -10.36
C SER A 21 -8.34 -14.68 -9.60
N VAL A 22 -7.25 -14.23 -8.96
CA VAL A 22 -6.37 -15.07 -8.16
C VAL A 22 -7.10 -15.66 -6.95
N ALA A 23 -7.94 -14.86 -6.29
CA ALA A 23 -8.75 -15.32 -5.16
C ALA A 23 -9.83 -16.34 -5.58
N ARG A 24 -10.41 -16.22 -6.78
CA ARG A 24 -11.43 -17.15 -7.29
C ARG A 24 -10.86 -18.50 -7.70
N VAL A 25 -9.81 -18.48 -8.51
CA VAL A 25 -9.19 -19.72 -9.01
C VAL A 25 -8.57 -20.50 -7.86
N ASN A 26 -8.00 -19.79 -6.86
CA ASN A 26 -7.41 -20.37 -5.66
C ASN A 26 -6.35 -21.46 -5.96
N THR A 27 -5.63 -21.33 -7.09
CA THR A 27 -4.50 -22.22 -7.45
C THR A 27 -3.16 -21.47 -7.39
N PRO A 28 -2.10 -22.10 -6.85
CA PRO A 28 -0.79 -21.45 -6.73
C PRO A 28 -0.14 -21.21 -8.08
N LEU A 29 -0.38 -22.08 -9.08
CA LEU A 29 0.15 -21.93 -10.43
C LEU A 29 -0.36 -20.63 -11.09
N PHE A 30 -1.67 -20.41 -11.02
CA PHE A 30 -2.29 -19.20 -11.55
C PHE A 30 -1.76 -17.94 -10.84
N ALA A 31 -1.60 -18.00 -9.51
CA ALA A 31 -1.04 -16.91 -8.72
C ALA A 31 0.40 -16.55 -9.14
N ILE A 32 1.26 -17.54 -9.37
CA ILE A 32 2.65 -17.33 -9.83
C ILE A 32 2.67 -16.71 -11.23
N ILE A 33 1.86 -17.21 -12.16
CA ILE A 33 1.75 -16.67 -13.52
C ILE A 33 1.27 -15.22 -13.47
N ALA A 34 0.24 -14.92 -12.67
CA ALA A 34 -0.28 -13.56 -12.49
C ALA A 34 0.82 -12.61 -11.97
N VAL A 35 1.60 -13.03 -10.98
CA VAL A 35 2.74 -12.26 -10.46
C VAL A 35 3.80 -12.03 -11.55
N GLY A 36 4.10 -13.04 -12.37
CA GLY A 36 5.02 -12.92 -13.49
C GLY A 36 4.57 -11.89 -14.52
N VAL A 37 3.31 -11.94 -14.94
CA VAL A 37 2.71 -10.98 -15.88
C VAL A 37 2.73 -9.56 -15.31
N VAL A 38 2.29 -9.40 -14.06
CA VAL A 38 2.30 -8.10 -13.38
C VAL A 38 3.73 -7.56 -13.23
N GLY A 39 4.70 -8.42 -12.88
CA GLY A 39 6.10 -8.06 -12.79
C GLY A 39 6.67 -7.59 -14.13
N MET A 40 6.33 -8.27 -15.23
CA MET A 40 6.71 -7.85 -16.57
C MET A 40 6.14 -6.47 -16.91
N VAL A 41 4.86 -6.24 -16.64
CA VAL A 41 4.21 -4.93 -16.84
C VAL A 41 4.90 -3.83 -16.04
N VAL A 42 5.25 -4.09 -14.77
CA VAL A 42 5.98 -3.13 -13.93
C VAL A 42 7.34 -2.80 -14.54
N LEU A 43 8.11 -3.80 -14.97
CA LEU A 43 9.43 -3.57 -15.56
C LEU A 43 9.36 -2.76 -16.85
N SER A 44 8.32 -2.96 -17.68
CA SER A 44 8.12 -2.21 -18.92
C SER A 44 7.59 -0.79 -18.70
N GLN A 45 6.70 -0.59 -17.71
CA GLN A 45 5.94 0.66 -17.56
C GLN A 45 6.42 1.56 -16.42
N ARG A 46 7.23 1.06 -15.47
CA ARG A 46 7.70 1.87 -14.31
C ARG A 46 8.39 3.16 -14.77
N GLU A 47 8.05 4.27 -14.14
CA GLU A 47 8.75 5.55 -14.30
C GLU A 47 10.02 5.57 -13.43
N ASP A 48 11.04 6.33 -13.84
CA ASP A 48 12.28 6.54 -13.06
C ASP A 48 12.04 7.49 -11.88
N ALA A 49 11.15 7.07 -10.99
CA ALA A 49 10.71 7.82 -9.84
C ALA A 49 10.86 7.00 -8.56
N PRO A 50 10.91 7.63 -7.37
CA PRO A 50 11.11 6.92 -6.11
C PRO A 50 10.12 5.78 -5.87
N TRP A 51 8.86 5.96 -6.28
CA TRP A 51 7.81 4.93 -6.16
C TRP A 51 8.02 3.72 -7.08
N GLY A 52 8.73 3.87 -8.21
CA GLY A 52 9.06 2.76 -9.10
C GLY A 52 9.97 1.71 -8.46
N LYS A 53 10.75 2.10 -7.44
CA LYS A 53 11.59 1.19 -6.64
C LYS A 53 10.79 0.39 -5.60
N SER A 54 9.55 0.81 -5.30
CA SER A 54 8.72 0.15 -4.29
C SER A 54 8.37 -1.29 -4.65
N PHE A 55 8.27 -1.63 -5.94
CA PHE A 55 7.97 -3.01 -6.36
C PHE A 55 9.02 -4.03 -5.89
N ASN A 56 10.30 -3.68 -5.97
CA ASN A 56 11.38 -4.55 -5.49
C ASN A 56 11.30 -4.75 -3.97
N TRP A 57 10.87 -3.73 -3.23
CA TRP A 57 10.62 -3.84 -1.80
C TRP A 57 9.39 -4.70 -1.50
N THR A 58 8.31 -4.55 -2.25
CA THR A 58 7.13 -5.41 -2.12
C THR A 58 7.49 -6.87 -2.34
N LEU A 59 8.30 -7.21 -3.36
CA LEU A 59 8.75 -8.59 -3.59
C LEU A 59 9.55 -9.14 -2.41
N LYS A 60 10.47 -8.34 -1.84
CA LYS A 60 11.24 -8.74 -0.65
C LYS A 60 10.34 -8.98 0.56
N VAL A 61 9.37 -8.10 0.79
CA VAL A 61 8.39 -8.24 1.87
C VAL A 61 7.51 -9.46 1.66
N ALA A 62 7.04 -9.70 0.42
CA ALA A 62 6.23 -10.86 0.10
C ALA A 62 7.00 -12.18 0.29
N LEU A 63 8.29 -12.23 -0.07
CA LEU A 63 9.15 -13.38 0.19
C LEU A 63 9.32 -13.62 1.70
N TRP A 64 9.52 -12.55 2.47
CA TRP A 64 9.65 -12.64 3.92
C TRP A 64 8.35 -13.14 4.58
N ILE A 65 7.19 -12.62 4.15
CA ILE A 65 5.86 -13.07 4.59
C ILE A 65 5.64 -14.54 4.20
N LEU A 66 6.02 -14.95 3.00
CA LEU A 66 5.89 -16.34 2.54
C LEU A 66 6.65 -17.29 3.46
N SER A 67 7.90 -16.95 3.81
CA SER A 67 8.73 -17.74 4.72
C SER A 67 8.07 -17.86 6.09
N ILE A 68 7.68 -16.74 6.70
CA ILE A 68 7.03 -16.73 8.01
C ILE A 68 5.72 -17.51 7.99
N ARG A 69 4.88 -17.29 6.97
CA ARG A 69 3.60 -17.98 6.84
C ARG A 69 3.78 -19.49 6.66
N THR A 70 4.77 -19.91 5.87
CA THR A 70 5.08 -21.34 5.69
C THR A 70 5.54 -21.96 6.99
N ILE A 71 6.43 -21.29 7.74
CA ILE A 71 6.89 -21.74 9.07
C ILE A 71 5.70 -21.85 10.02
N ILE A 72 4.86 -20.82 10.12
CA ILE A 72 3.67 -20.83 10.97
C ILE A 72 2.71 -21.94 10.54
N GLY A 73 2.45 -22.10 9.25
CA GLY A 73 1.53 -23.13 8.75
C GLY A 73 2.00 -24.56 9.00
N ILE A 74 3.32 -24.78 9.07
CA ILE A 74 3.93 -26.06 9.42
C ILE A 74 3.96 -26.28 10.93
N SER A 75 4.28 -25.24 11.71
CA SER A 75 4.39 -25.35 13.17
C SER A 75 3.05 -25.32 13.89
N ILE A 76 2.04 -24.66 13.31
CA ILE A 76 0.71 -24.44 13.90
C ILE A 76 -0.32 -24.84 12.85
N GLY A 77 -1.03 -25.94 13.11
CA GLY A 77 -2.10 -26.36 12.19
C GLY A 77 -2.69 -27.72 12.47
N VAL A 78 -3.63 -28.08 11.61
CA VAL A 78 -4.23 -29.40 11.55
C VAL A 78 -3.24 -30.35 10.85
N PRO A 79 -2.88 -31.50 11.45
CA PRO A 79 -2.02 -32.48 10.80
C PRO A 79 -2.67 -33.01 9.52
N ILE A 80 -1.91 -33.01 8.42
CA ILE A 80 -2.31 -33.67 7.19
C ILE A 80 -1.57 -35.01 7.14
N PRO A 81 -2.28 -36.15 7.13
CA PRO A 81 -1.66 -37.46 7.03
C PRO A 81 -0.81 -37.57 5.76
N GLY A 82 0.36 -38.20 5.86
CA GLY A 82 1.23 -38.37 4.70
C GLY A 82 2.68 -38.65 5.09
N THR A 83 3.60 -38.29 4.20
CA THR A 83 5.02 -38.58 4.34
C THR A 83 5.70 -37.64 5.34
N THR A 84 6.16 -38.19 6.46
CA THR A 84 6.79 -37.40 7.54
C THR A 84 8.24 -37.05 7.19
N LEU A 85 8.57 -35.77 7.12
CA LEU A 85 9.93 -35.27 6.88
C LEU A 85 10.74 -35.20 8.19
N PHE A 86 10.18 -34.55 9.21
CA PHE A 86 10.80 -34.39 10.53
C PHE A 86 9.73 -34.13 11.60
N THR A 87 10.08 -34.31 12.87
CA THR A 87 9.16 -34.11 14.00
C THR A 87 9.63 -32.96 14.88
N LEU A 88 8.78 -31.96 15.07
CA LEU A 88 8.98 -30.89 16.04
C LEU A 88 8.53 -31.33 17.44
N PRO A 89 9.17 -30.84 18.52
CA PRO A 89 8.70 -31.04 19.88
C PRO A 89 7.25 -30.61 20.01
N ARG A 90 6.43 -31.45 20.63
CA ARG A 90 5.00 -31.18 20.82
C ARG A 90 4.78 -30.48 22.14
N ILE A 91 4.05 -29.38 22.10
CA ILE A 91 3.54 -28.73 23.31
C ILE A 91 2.11 -29.23 23.51
N PRO A 92 1.79 -29.90 24.64
CA PRO A 92 0.43 -30.30 24.94
C PRO A 92 -0.43 -29.04 25.09
N LEU A 93 -1.48 -28.95 24.27
CA LEU A 93 -2.45 -27.86 24.33
C LEU A 93 -3.57 -28.24 25.29
N PRO A 94 -4.22 -27.27 25.95
CA PRO A 94 -5.32 -27.56 26.85
C PRO A 94 -6.57 -28.03 26.07
N ASP A 95 -7.46 -28.75 26.75
CA ASP A 95 -8.61 -29.46 26.14
C ASP A 95 -9.61 -28.56 25.38
N TRP A 96 -9.57 -27.24 25.58
CA TRP A 96 -10.40 -26.27 24.86
C TRP A 96 -9.89 -25.96 23.44
N MET A 97 -8.70 -26.44 23.04
CA MET A 97 -8.16 -26.37 21.67
C MET A 97 -8.05 -27.76 21.01
N PRO A 98 -9.15 -28.53 20.88
CA PRO A 98 -9.09 -29.81 20.17
C PRO A 98 -8.84 -29.54 18.67
N GLY A 99 -7.88 -30.24 18.08
CA GLY A 99 -7.63 -30.22 16.62
C GLY A 99 -6.52 -29.28 16.13
N ILE A 100 -6.04 -28.34 16.96
CA ILE A 100 -4.85 -27.55 16.66
C ILE A 100 -3.65 -28.19 17.35
N ARG A 101 -2.51 -28.29 16.67
CA ARG A 101 -1.26 -28.74 17.28
C ARG A 101 -0.19 -27.68 17.10
N ILE A 102 0.58 -27.44 18.16
CA ILE A 102 1.84 -26.70 18.09
C ILE A 102 2.96 -27.73 18.04
N GLY A 103 3.64 -27.80 16.90
CA GLY A 103 4.66 -28.80 16.59
C GLY A 103 4.09 -30.16 16.17
N GLY A 104 4.90 -31.22 16.30
CA GLY A 104 4.57 -32.56 15.82
C GLY A 104 5.21 -32.90 14.47
N ALA A 105 4.71 -33.96 13.82
CA ALA A 105 5.25 -34.42 12.55
C ALA A 105 4.93 -33.44 11.43
N VAL A 106 5.98 -32.91 10.79
CA VAL A 106 5.89 -32.09 9.59
C VAL A 106 5.84 -33.03 8.39
N THR A 107 4.71 -33.04 7.69
CA THR A 107 4.50 -33.85 6.50
C THR A 107 4.76 -33.04 5.23
N LEU A 108 5.15 -33.71 4.13
CA LEU A 108 5.36 -33.08 2.83
C LEU A 108 4.08 -32.42 2.30
N GLU A 109 2.94 -33.05 2.58
CA GLU A 109 1.60 -32.60 2.22
C GLU A 109 1.25 -31.31 2.97
N ARG A 110 1.61 -31.21 4.26
CA ARG A 110 1.42 -29.96 5.01
C ARG A 110 2.35 -28.85 4.54
N PHE A 111 3.61 -29.17 4.24
CA PHE A 111 4.58 -28.22 3.69
C PHE A 111 4.07 -27.63 2.35
N SER A 112 3.67 -28.49 1.42
CA SER A 112 3.17 -28.07 0.10
C SER A 112 1.85 -27.31 0.17
N SER A 113 0.92 -27.69 1.07
CA SER A 113 -0.30 -26.93 1.34
C SER A 113 0.00 -25.54 1.88
N ALA A 114 0.84 -25.45 2.93
CA ALA A 114 1.19 -24.17 3.56
C ALA A 114 1.90 -23.22 2.58
N LEU A 115 2.79 -23.78 1.75
CA LEU A 115 3.46 -23.03 0.70
C LEU A 115 2.45 -22.53 -0.36
N SER A 116 1.54 -23.39 -0.81
CA SER A 116 0.53 -23.03 -1.82
C SER A 116 -0.40 -21.93 -1.34
N GLU A 117 -0.91 -22.02 -0.10
CA GLU A 117 -1.72 -20.98 0.53
C GLU A 117 -0.93 -19.67 0.70
N GLY A 118 0.35 -19.77 1.09
CA GLY A 118 1.23 -18.62 1.24
C GLY A 118 1.47 -17.89 -0.08
N VAL A 119 1.69 -18.63 -1.17
CA VAL A 119 1.90 -18.08 -2.51
C VAL A 119 0.72 -17.23 -2.97
N ILE A 120 -0.52 -17.66 -2.71
CA ILE A 120 -1.73 -16.92 -3.11
C ILE A 120 -1.82 -15.57 -2.39
N ILE A 121 -1.60 -15.54 -1.08
CA ILE A 121 -1.61 -14.28 -0.29
C ILE A 121 -0.48 -13.36 -0.75
N CYS A 122 0.73 -13.90 -0.93
CA CYS A 122 1.87 -13.12 -1.40
C CYS A 122 1.65 -12.58 -2.81
N ALA A 123 1.00 -13.35 -3.70
CA ALA A 123 0.65 -12.89 -5.04
C ALA A 123 -0.27 -11.67 -4.99
N ILE A 124 -1.33 -11.70 -4.17
CA ILE A 124 -2.24 -10.56 -4.00
C ILE A 124 -1.48 -9.33 -3.49
N ILE A 125 -0.59 -9.49 -2.51
CA ILE A 125 0.25 -8.39 -1.99
C ILE A 125 1.12 -7.79 -3.10
N VAL A 126 1.75 -8.64 -3.93
CA VAL A 126 2.60 -8.20 -5.04
C VAL A 126 1.79 -7.50 -6.13
N ILE A 127 0.59 -7.97 -6.44
CA ILE A 127 -0.32 -7.36 -7.42
C ILE A 127 -0.71 -5.94 -7.00
N PHE A 128 -0.99 -5.70 -5.71
CA PHE A 128 -1.27 -4.35 -5.21
C PHE A 128 -0.02 -3.49 -5.08
N GLY A 129 1.12 -4.07 -4.70
CA GLY A 129 2.39 -3.34 -4.70
C GLY A 129 2.82 -2.89 -6.09
N ALA A 130 2.48 -3.67 -7.13
CA ALA A 130 2.66 -3.26 -8.52
C ALA A 130 1.83 -2.02 -8.87
N ALA A 131 0.53 -1.99 -8.54
CA ALA A 131 -0.31 -0.80 -8.74
C ALA A 131 0.26 0.44 -8.02
N ALA A 132 0.72 0.28 -6.78
CA ALA A 132 1.36 1.36 -6.03
C ALA A 132 2.67 1.83 -6.67
N SER A 133 3.46 0.91 -7.25
CA SER A 133 4.72 1.25 -7.93
C SER A 133 4.53 1.91 -9.30
N LEU A 134 3.39 1.70 -9.95
CA LEU A 134 3.04 2.29 -11.24
C LEU A 134 2.27 3.60 -11.12
N THR A 135 1.78 3.93 -9.92
CA THR A 135 0.91 5.07 -9.69
C THR A 135 1.58 6.13 -8.81
N SER A 136 1.71 7.37 -9.31
CA SER A 136 2.17 8.45 -8.44
C SER A 136 1.07 8.88 -7.45
N PRO A 137 1.38 9.08 -6.15
CA PRO A 137 0.42 9.52 -5.15
C PRO A 137 -0.30 10.83 -5.52
N HIS A 138 0.43 11.81 -6.06
CA HIS A 138 -0.14 13.10 -6.45
C HIS A 138 -1.11 13.04 -7.63
N ARG A 139 -0.96 12.06 -8.54
CA ARG A 139 -1.93 11.86 -9.62
C ARG A 139 -3.19 11.19 -9.08
N LEU A 140 -3.07 10.25 -8.13
CA LEU A 140 -4.21 9.60 -7.49
C LEU A 140 -5.12 10.61 -6.75
N LEU A 141 -4.52 11.55 -6.01
CA LEU A 141 -5.27 12.62 -5.34
C LEU A 141 -6.02 13.54 -6.32
N ARG A 142 -5.51 13.72 -7.54
CA ARG A 142 -6.15 14.57 -8.57
C ARG A 142 -7.36 13.92 -9.23
N VAL A 143 -7.49 12.60 -9.15
CA VAL A 143 -8.60 11.84 -9.75
C VAL A 143 -9.68 11.46 -8.74
N LEU A 144 -9.59 11.95 -7.50
CA LEU A 144 -10.63 11.77 -6.49
C LEU A 144 -12.00 12.24 -7.02
N PRO A 145 -13.10 11.53 -6.66
CA PRO A 145 -14.45 11.90 -7.04
C PRO A 145 -14.80 13.31 -6.55
N ILE A 146 -15.66 14.01 -7.30
CA ILE A 146 -16.13 15.36 -6.93
C ILE A 146 -16.91 15.33 -5.60
N ALA A 147 -17.61 14.23 -5.30
CA ALA A 147 -18.29 14.03 -4.01
C ALA A 147 -17.34 14.11 -2.80
N MET A 148 -16.03 13.89 -3.02
CA MET A 148 -14.99 13.96 -1.99
C MET A 148 -14.08 15.18 -2.19
N TYR A 149 -14.57 16.23 -2.85
CA TYR A 149 -13.76 17.40 -3.19
C TYR A 149 -13.13 18.04 -1.95
N GLU A 150 -13.91 18.29 -0.91
CA GLU A 150 -13.42 18.90 0.34
C GLU A 150 -12.31 18.06 0.99
N PHE A 151 -12.48 16.74 1.00
CA PHE A 151 -11.46 15.81 1.45
C PHE A 151 -10.20 15.88 0.57
N GLY A 152 -10.35 15.87 -0.76
CA GLY A 152 -9.23 15.98 -1.69
C GLY A 152 -8.44 17.27 -1.52
N VAL A 153 -9.13 18.40 -1.29
CA VAL A 153 -8.51 19.70 -1.02
C VAL A 153 -7.74 19.68 0.29
N ALA A 154 -8.33 19.16 1.36
CA ALA A 154 -7.66 19.04 2.65
C ALA A 154 -6.37 18.20 2.53
N VAL A 155 -6.43 17.07 1.82
CA VAL A 155 -5.26 16.20 1.61
C VAL A 155 -4.20 16.86 0.74
N VAL A 156 -4.60 17.58 -0.32
CA VAL A 156 -3.66 18.33 -1.18
C VAL A 156 -2.95 19.43 -0.39
N ILE A 157 -3.70 20.21 0.41
CA ILE A 157 -3.14 21.23 1.30
C ILE A 157 -2.18 20.59 2.28
N ALA A 158 -2.60 19.55 3.00
CA ALA A 158 -1.76 18.83 3.97
C ALA A 158 -0.46 18.33 3.33
N THR A 159 -0.55 17.71 2.15
CA THR A 159 0.61 17.21 1.41
C THR A 159 1.56 18.33 0.98
N SER A 160 1.03 19.50 0.61
CA SER A 160 1.83 20.67 0.22
C SER A 160 2.50 21.37 1.40
N VAL A 161 1.89 21.33 2.59
CA VAL A 161 2.38 21.98 3.81
C VAL A 161 3.35 21.07 4.58
N LEU A 162 3.32 19.75 4.34
CA LEU A 162 4.19 18.78 4.99
C LEU A 162 5.70 19.12 4.91
N PRO A 163 6.28 19.50 3.76
CA PRO A 163 7.68 19.91 3.70
C PRO A 163 7.97 21.11 4.59
N GLN A 164 7.04 22.07 4.66
CA GLN A 164 7.16 23.27 5.49
C GLN A 164 7.17 22.90 6.98
N LEU A 165 6.27 22.01 7.42
CA LEU A 165 6.24 21.49 8.79
C LEU A 165 7.55 20.83 9.20
N VAL A 166 8.14 20.02 8.30
CA VAL A 166 9.45 19.40 8.55
C VAL A 166 10.53 20.46 8.79
N THR A 167 10.55 21.52 7.97
CA THR A 167 11.51 22.62 8.17
C THR A 167 11.25 23.41 9.46
N SER A 168 10.00 23.64 9.84
CA SER A 168 9.64 24.32 11.09
C SER A 168 10.05 23.49 12.30
N VAL A 169 9.83 22.17 12.28
CA VAL A 169 10.32 21.27 13.34
C VAL A 169 11.83 21.33 13.48
N ALA A 170 12.57 21.28 12.36
CA ALA A 170 14.03 21.37 12.38
C ALA A 170 14.50 22.70 12.97
N ARG A 171 13.89 23.82 12.56
CA ARG A 171 14.17 25.17 13.06
C ARG A 171 13.91 25.30 14.56
N ILE A 172 12.76 24.82 15.04
CA ILE A 172 12.39 24.88 16.46
C ILE A 172 13.37 24.05 17.30
N ARG A 173 13.72 22.83 16.86
CA ARG A 173 14.71 21.99 17.54
C ARG A 173 16.08 22.66 17.61
N GLN A 174 16.51 23.31 16.52
CA GLN A 174 17.77 24.02 16.48
C GLN A 174 17.78 25.22 17.45
N ALA A 175 16.70 26.00 17.50
CA ALA A 175 16.56 27.09 18.45
C ALA A 175 16.57 26.62 19.91
N GLN A 176 15.90 25.50 20.22
CA GLN A 176 15.94 24.89 21.55
C GLN A 176 17.34 24.43 21.94
N ARG A 177 18.08 23.84 20.99
CA ARG A 177 19.48 23.41 21.21
C ARG A 177 20.40 24.59 21.51
N LEU A 178 20.24 25.71 20.79
CA LEU A 178 20.99 26.96 21.05
C LEU A 178 20.66 27.57 22.42
N ARG A 179 19.45 27.33 22.94
CA ARG A 179 19.03 27.73 24.30
C ARG A 179 19.46 26.75 25.39
N GLY A 180 20.33 25.78 25.08
CA GLY A 180 20.82 24.78 26.04
C GLY A 180 19.73 23.83 26.56
N GLN A 181 18.59 23.70 25.86
CA GLN A 181 17.48 22.89 26.32
C GLN A 181 17.67 21.42 25.97
N ASN A 182 17.33 20.53 26.92
CA ASN A 182 17.32 19.10 26.67
C ASN A 182 16.21 18.70 25.69
N LEU A 183 16.60 18.02 24.61
CA LEU A 183 15.73 17.54 23.52
C LEU A 183 15.12 16.16 23.80
N ARG A 184 15.27 15.63 25.03
CA ARG A 184 14.86 14.28 25.41
C ARG A 184 13.73 14.33 26.44
N GLY A 185 12.82 13.38 26.34
CA GLY A 185 11.71 13.19 27.29
C GLY A 185 10.42 13.91 26.93
N PHE A 186 9.36 13.57 27.67
CA PHE A 186 7.99 14.03 27.41
C PHE A 186 7.83 15.56 27.50
N ALA A 187 8.57 16.22 28.40
CA ALA A 187 8.57 17.67 28.53
C ALA A 187 9.11 18.41 27.28
N SER A 188 10.01 17.78 26.52
CA SER A 188 10.54 18.33 25.26
C SER A 188 9.47 18.37 24.16
N TYR A 189 8.54 17.40 24.16
CA TYR A 189 7.44 17.36 23.20
C TYR A 189 6.55 18.59 23.30
N ARG A 190 6.13 19.00 24.52
CA ARG A 190 5.30 20.19 24.71
C ARG A 190 5.99 21.47 24.21
N ARG A 191 7.30 21.59 24.43
CA ARG A 191 8.11 22.75 23.99
C ARG A 191 8.27 22.82 22.48
N LEU A 192 8.19 21.68 21.78
CA LEU A 192 8.18 21.61 20.32
C LEU A 192 6.77 21.80 19.76
N ALA A 193 5.78 21.19 20.38
CA ALA A 193 4.40 21.16 19.91
C ALA A 193 3.73 22.54 20.00
N ILE A 194 3.88 23.27 21.11
CA ILE A 194 3.22 24.58 21.28
C ILE A 194 3.63 25.56 20.16
N PRO A 195 4.93 25.84 19.91
CA PRO A 195 5.32 26.78 18.86
C PRO A 195 4.93 26.28 17.46
N LEU A 196 4.99 24.97 17.23
CA LEU A 196 4.59 24.38 15.95
C LEU A 196 3.09 24.54 15.70
N LEU A 197 2.26 24.37 16.74
CA LEU A 197 0.82 24.57 16.66
C LEU A 197 0.48 26.04 16.43
N GLU A 198 1.14 26.97 17.12
CA GLU A 198 0.98 28.41 16.90
C GLU A 198 1.32 28.79 15.46
N GLU A 199 2.48 28.35 14.95
CA GLU A 199 2.89 28.59 13.56
C GLU A 199 1.93 27.96 12.54
N SER A 200 1.39 26.78 12.86
CA SER A 200 0.43 26.08 11.98
C SER A 200 -0.94 26.75 11.97
N LEU A 201 -1.40 27.26 13.11
CA LEU A 201 -2.67 28.00 13.25
C LEU A 201 -2.61 29.36 12.55
N ALA A 202 -1.52 30.11 12.71
CA ALA A 202 -1.33 31.36 11.98
C ALA A 202 -1.37 31.11 10.46
N ARG A 203 -0.66 30.08 9.99
CA ARG A 203 -0.61 29.71 8.58
C ARG A 203 -1.95 29.22 8.03
N SER A 204 -2.75 28.51 8.84
CA SER A 204 -4.08 28.06 8.40
C SER A 204 -5.05 29.23 8.26
N LEU A 205 -4.96 30.23 9.17
CA LEU A 205 -5.73 31.48 9.07
C LEU A 205 -5.34 32.27 7.82
N ASP A 206 -4.04 32.44 7.55
CA ASP A 206 -3.55 33.12 6.35
C ASP A 206 -4.00 32.40 5.07
N LEU A 207 -3.92 31.07 5.06
CA LEU A 207 -4.37 30.26 3.93
C LEU A 207 -5.88 30.38 3.72
N ALA A 208 -6.67 30.36 4.79
CA ALA A 208 -8.12 30.55 4.73
C ALA A 208 -8.48 31.93 4.15
N ALA A 209 -7.87 33.00 4.66
CA ALA A 209 -8.08 34.35 4.14
C ALA A 209 -7.68 34.47 2.66
N ALA A 210 -6.58 33.83 2.25
CA ALA A 210 -6.15 33.78 0.86
C ALA A 210 -7.09 32.96 -0.04
N MET A 211 -7.71 31.90 0.50
CA MET A 211 -8.71 31.09 -0.20
C MET A 211 -10.01 31.89 -0.41
N ASP A 212 -10.50 32.57 0.62
CA ASP A 212 -11.71 33.41 0.54
C ASP A 212 -11.52 34.58 -0.44
N SER A 213 -10.35 35.23 -0.40
CA SER A 213 -9.99 36.32 -1.33
C SER A 213 -9.96 35.86 -2.80
N ARG A 214 -9.71 34.57 -3.04
CA ARG A 214 -9.73 33.96 -4.38
C ARG A 214 -11.11 33.41 -4.76
N GLY A 215 -12.13 33.60 -3.93
CA GLY A 215 -13.48 33.10 -4.16
C GLY A 215 -13.61 31.59 -4.00
N TYR A 216 -12.76 30.95 -3.18
CA TYR A 216 -12.84 29.52 -2.95
C TYR A 216 -14.14 29.17 -2.22
N GLY A 217 -14.98 28.33 -2.83
CA GLY A 217 -16.25 27.89 -2.22
C GLY A 217 -17.47 28.67 -2.69
N VAL A 218 -17.30 29.74 -3.47
CA VAL A 218 -18.41 30.55 -4.01
C VAL A 218 -19.29 29.76 -4.99
N ASN A 219 -18.71 28.84 -5.77
CA ASN A 219 -19.45 28.00 -6.71
C ASN A 219 -19.36 26.51 -6.33
N ARG A 220 -20.51 25.81 -6.38
CA ARG A 220 -20.61 24.36 -6.17
C ARG A 220 -19.97 23.57 -7.32
N THR A 221 -20.07 24.08 -8.54
CA THR A 221 -19.44 23.46 -9.72
C THR A 221 -18.05 24.06 -9.92
N ARG A 222 -17.02 23.21 -9.96
CA ARG A 222 -15.64 23.65 -10.17
C ARG A 222 -15.02 23.05 -11.42
N THR A 223 -14.25 23.87 -12.12
CA THR A 223 -13.41 23.45 -13.24
C THR A 223 -12.07 22.93 -12.72
N ARG A 224 -11.43 22.01 -13.47
CA ARG A 224 -10.10 21.47 -13.16
C ARG A 224 -9.09 22.06 -14.12
N TYR A 225 -8.04 22.71 -13.60
CA TYR A 225 -6.99 23.33 -14.42
C TYR A 225 -6.15 22.31 -15.21
N ARG A 226 -5.93 21.10 -14.68
CA ARG A 226 -5.23 20.00 -15.35
C ARG A 226 -6.00 18.69 -15.19
N PRO A 227 -7.06 18.47 -15.99
CA PRO A 227 -7.81 17.23 -15.94
C PRO A 227 -6.95 16.07 -16.47
N ILE A 228 -6.99 14.93 -15.77
CA ILE A 228 -6.45 13.68 -16.28
C ILE A 228 -7.60 13.01 -17.01
N GLN A 229 -7.48 12.88 -18.32
CA GLN A 229 -8.53 12.29 -19.15
C GLN A 229 -8.35 10.77 -19.23
N TRP A 230 -9.46 10.07 -19.32
CA TRP A 230 -9.48 8.64 -19.57
C TRP A 230 -9.23 8.38 -21.06
N THR A 231 -8.29 7.50 -21.37
CA THR A 231 -7.89 7.19 -22.76
C THR A 231 -8.39 5.81 -23.20
N VAL A 232 -8.36 5.54 -24.50
CA VAL A 232 -8.74 4.21 -25.02
C VAL A 232 -7.81 3.12 -24.50
N SER A 233 -6.52 3.42 -24.35
CA SER A 233 -5.55 2.50 -23.74
C SER A 233 -5.93 2.12 -22.30
N ASP A 234 -6.51 3.05 -21.53
CA ASP A 234 -7.02 2.76 -20.19
C ASP A 234 -8.19 1.77 -20.23
N THR A 235 -9.13 1.95 -21.16
CA THR A 235 -10.24 1.01 -21.34
C THR A 235 -9.76 -0.39 -21.71
N ALA A 236 -8.79 -0.51 -22.63
CA ALA A 236 -8.27 -1.80 -23.06
C ALA A 236 -7.59 -2.57 -21.92
N ILE A 237 -6.81 -1.88 -21.08
CA ILE A 237 -6.16 -2.50 -19.92
C ILE A 237 -7.20 -2.95 -18.90
N VAL A 238 -8.15 -2.09 -18.53
CA VAL A 238 -9.21 -2.46 -17.57
C VAL A 238 -10.04 -3.63 -18.10
N LEU A 239 -10.39 -3.61 -19.38
CA LEU A 239 -11.17 -4.68 -20.01
C LEU A 239 -10.41 -6.00 -20.02
N SER A 240 -9.08 -6.00 -20.25
CA SER A 240 -8.27 -7.22 -20.12
C SER A 240 -8.36 -7.84 -18.73
N GLY A 241 -8.37 -7.02 -17.67
CA GLY A 241 -8.55 -7.48 -16.30
C GLY A 241 -9.95 -8.04 -16.05
N ILE A 242 -10.99 -7.39 -16.58
CA ILE A 242 -12.38 -7.85 -16.46
C ILE A 242 -12.59 -9.19 -17.19
N VAL A 243 -12.04 -9.33 -18.40
CA VAL A 243 -12.10 -10.59 -19.16
C VAL A 243 -11.42 -11.71 -18.37
N MET A 244 -10.26 -11.43 -17.76
CA MET A 244 -9.58 -12.39 -16.90
C MET A 244 -10.46 -12.82 -15.71
N VAL A 245 -11.17 -11.88 -15.06
CA VAL A 245 -12.14 -12.18 -13.99
C VAL A 245 -13.33 -13.02 -14.48
N GLY A 246 -13.74 -12.84 -15.74
CA GLY A 246 -14.82 -13.63 -16.34
C GLY A 246 -14.40 -15.05 -16.71
N LEU A 247 -13.11 -15.27 -16.96
CA LEU A 247 -12.54 -16.58 -17.29
C LEU A 247 -12.02 -17.34 -16.05
N SER A 248 -11.92 -16.68 -14.91
CA SER A 248 -11.37 -17.20 -13.64
C SER A 248 -12.45 -17.81 -12.74
#